data_AF-A0A7W0LVS7-F1
#
_entry.id   AF-A0A7W0LVS7-F1
#
_cell.length_a   1.000
_cell.length_b   1.000
_cell.length_c   1.000
_cell.angle_alpha   90.00
_cell.angle_beta   90.00
_cell.angle_gamma   90.00
#
_symmetry.space_group_name_H-M   'P 1'
#
loop_
_entity.id
_entity.type
_entity.pdbx_description
1 polymer ?
#
loop_
_entity_poly.entity_id
_entity_poly.type
_entity_poly.pdbx_seq_one_letter_code
_entity_poly.pdbx_strand_id
1 'polypeptide(L)'
;MPPAERALPCYAAEPPQEPLPYGRWGEALGEHFRAAAAGIQTDQQLGEPGEITWFPERTWGGRTYVPGTAPTSEGFELFGFVSYTRDHEGAQATDFSAVVDYTDETAEANPDWTLDLSDQEIDHWRGPEARRGVITLVWGVSLVANGAVATAELGPTTTDQCVLVQDRFTLVSLDDYTGDYVEVRLFAQRGAELARESLYEEEED
;
A
#
# COMPACT_ATOMS: atom_id res chain seq x y z
N MET A 1 -23.32 -23.51 4.72
CA MET A 1 -22.01 -23.11 4.18
C MET A 1 -21.05 -24.27 4.40
N PRO A 2 -20.44 -24.84 3.35
CA PRO A 2 -19.28 -25.70 3.55
C PRO A 2 -18.14 -24.91 4.20
N PRO A 3 -17.23 -25.55 4.95
CA PRO A 3 -16.01 -24.90 5.43
C PRO A 3 -15.21 -24.30 4.27
N ALA A 4 -14.58 -23.16 4.51
CA ALA A 4 -13.58 -22.63 3.59
C ALA A 4 -12.38 -23.57 3.54
N GLU A 5 -11.82 -23.77 2.34
CA GLU A 5 -10.66 -24.64 2.13
C GLU A 5 -9.39 -24.07 2.79
N ARG A 6 -9.28 -22.73 2.83
CA ARG A 6 -8.17 -22.00 3.43
C ARG A 6 -8.69 -21.10 4.55
N ALA A 7 -8.02 -21.13 5.69
CA ALA A 7 -8.24 -20.17 6.77
C ALA A 7 -7.46 -18.89 6.46
N LEU A 8 -8.10 -17.94 5.79
CA LEU A 8 -7.53 -16.65 5.40
C LEU A 8 -8.09 -15.52 6.27
N PRO A 9 -7.25 -14.56 6.72
CA PRO A 9 -7.74 -13.33 7.32
C PRO A 9 -8.34 -12.44 6.24
N CYS A 10 -9.67 -12.39 6.16
CA CYS A 10 -10.39 -11.50 5.25
C CYS A 10 -10.87 -10.25 5.99
N TYR A 11 -10.64 -9.08 5.39
CA TYR A 11 -11.05 -7.76 5.86
C TYR A 11 -10.59 -7.48 7.30
N ALA A 12 -9.38 -7.93 7.61
CA ALA A 12 -8.84 -7.90 8.96
C ALA A 12 -8.15 -6.56 9.32
N ALA A 13 -7.77 -5.77 8.31
CA ALA A 13 -7.32 -4.40 8.52
C ALA A 13 -8.51 -3.45 8.68
N GLU A 14 -8.35 -2.45 9.55
CA GLU A 14 -9.36 -1.41 9.70
C GLU A 14 -9.30 -0.47 8.48
N PRO A 15 -10.46 -0.03 7.96
CA PRO A 15 -10.49 0.90 6.83
C PRO A 15 -9.97 2.29 7.23
N PRO A 16 -9.67 3.18 6.26
CA PRO A 16 -9.28 4.56 6.56
C PRO A 16 -10.30 5.23 7.49
N GLN A 17 -9.81 5.87 8.55
CA GLN A 17 -10.66 6.60 9.52
C GLN A 17 -10.57 8.11 9.30
N GLU A 18 -9.40 8.61 8.90
CA GLU A 18 -9.16 10.03 8.61
C GLU A 18 -9.10 10.34 7.10
N PRO A 19 -9.40 11.59 6.68
CA PRO A 19 -9.11 12.03 5.32
C PRO A 19 -7.60 11.99 5.04
N LEU A 20 -7.23 12.10 3.77
CA LEU A 20 -5.82 12.21 3.37
C LEU A 20 -5.11 13.33 4.17
N PRO A 21 -3.85 13.12 4.61
CA PRO A 21 -3.12 14.11 5.40
C PRO A 21 -3.03 15.48 4.74
N TYR A 22 -3.21 16.53 5.55
CA TYR A 22 -3.08 17.93 5.12
C TYR A 22 -2.65 18.84 6.28
N GLY A 23 -2.25 20.08 5.95
CA GLY A 23 -1.85 21.08 6.94
C GLY A 23 -0.77 20.57 7.90
N ARG A 24 -0.88 20.93 9.19
CA ARG A 24 0.09 20.52 10.22
C ARG A 24 0.27 19.02 10.36
N TRP A 25 -0.78 18.25 10.08
CA TRP A 25 -0.70 16.80 10.15
C TRP A 25 0.13 16.23 8.99
N GLY A 26 -0.16 16.67 7.76
CA GLY A 26 0.66 16.32 6.60
C GLY A 26 2.11 16.80 6.72
N GLU A 27 2.35 17.96 7.34
CA GLU A 27 3.70 18.46 7.66
C GLU A 27 4.43 17.51 8.61
N ALA A 28 3.81 17.12 9.73
CA ALA A 28 4.42 16.23 10.72
C ALA A 28 4.74 14.84 10.14
N LEU A 29 3.82 14.24 9.37
CA LEU A 29 4.10 12.99 8.67
C LEU A 29 5.22 13.17 7.65
N GLY A 30 5.22 14.29 6.92
CA GLY A 30 6.25 14.60 5.94
C GLY A 30 7.64 14.78 6.55
N GLU A 31 7.76 15.23 7.79
CA GLU A 31 9.05 15.26 8.50
C GLU A 31 9.61 13.86 8.72
N HIS A 32 8.79 12.92 9.18
CA HIS A 32 9.20 11.52 9.38
C HIS A 32 9.56 10.83 8.06
N PHE A 33 8.75 11.03 7.01
CA PHE A 33 9.01 10.46 5.69
C PHE A 33 10.33 10.97 5.10
N ARG A 34 10.55 12.29 5.10
CA ARG A 34 11.79 12.87 4.58
C ARG A 34 13.02 12.50 5.40
N ALA A 35 12.87 12.34 6.72
CA ALA A 35 13.95 11.86 7.57
C ALA A 35 14.35 10.41 7.22
N ALA A 36 13.38 9.54 6.93
CA ALA A 36 13.66 8.19 6.45
C ALA A 36 14.29 8.19 5.05
N ALA A 37 13.78 9.01 4.12
CA ALA A 37 14.35 9.17 2.78
C ALA A 37 15.81 9.65 2.81
N ALA A 38 16.14 10.60 3.69
CA ALA A 38 17.52 11.08 3.86
C ALA A 38 18.47 10.02 4.45
N GLY A 39 17.93 8.94 5.01
CA GLY A 39 18.69 7.82 5.56
C GLY A 39 19.05 6.73 4.55
N ILE A 40 18.45 6.75 3.34
CA ILE A 40 18.67 5.76 2.29
C ILE A 40 20.17 5.69 1.95
N GLN A 41 20.73 4.48 1.98
CA GLN A 41 22.12 4.22 1.62
C GLN A 41 22.17 3.76 0.17
N THR A 42 22.54 4.65 -0.74
CA THR A 42 22.65 4.37 -2.19
C THR A 42 23.85 5.09 -2.80
N ASP A 43 24.36 4.58 -3.92
CA ASP A 43 25.35 5.23 -4.77
C ASP A 43 24.73 6.18 -5.80
N GLN A 44 23.41 6.13 -5.97
CA GLN A 44 22.66 7.02 -6.85
C GLN A 44 22.52 8.42 -6.24
N GLN A 45 22.58 9.43 -7.11
CA GLN A 45 22.23 10.78 -6.73
C GLN A 45 20.71 10.95 -6.88
N LEU A 46 19.97 10.77 -5.79
CA LEU A 46 18.50 10.84 -5.83
C LEU A 46 17.97 12.26 -6.05
N GLY A 47 18.74 13.29 -5.69
CA GLY A 47 18.31 14.68 -5.78
C GLY A 47 17.43 15.13 -4.62
N GLU A 48 16.69 16.23 -4.83
CA GLU A 48 15.80 16.81 -3.83
C GLU A 48 14.40 16.20 -3.92
N PRO A 49 13.81 15.74 -2.79
CA PRO A 49 12.43 15.27 -2.75
C PRO A 49 11.40 16.37 -3.05
N GLY A 50 10.39 16.05 -3.84
CA GLY A 50 9.25 16.89 -4.17
C GLY A 50 8.14 16.92 -3.10
N GLU A 51 6.93 17.27 -3.53
CA GLU A 51 5.73 17.18 -2.68
C GLU A 51 5.33 15.73 -2.46
N ILE A 52 4.91 15.40 -1.24
CA ILE A 52 4.48 14.05 -0.89
C ILE A 52 3.00 13.88 -1.23
N THR A 53 2.72 12.91 -2.09
CA THR A 53 1.38 12.43 -2.41
C THR A 53 1.00 11.32 -1.43
N TRP A 54 0.12 11.62 -0.49
CA TRP A 54 -0.33 10.65 0.54
C TRP A 54 -1.43 9.72 0.05
N PHE A 55 -1.50 8.50 0.58
CA PHE A 55 -2.54 7.52 0.30
C PHE A 55 -3.47 7.36 1.50
N PRO A 56 -4.69 6.80 1.33
CA PRO A 56 -5.58 6.52 2.46
C PRO A 56 -4.88 5.67 3.52
N GLU A 57 -5.11 5.94 4.80
CA GLU A 57 -4.47 5.16 5.85
C GLU A 57 -5.11 3.76 6.02
N ARG A 58 -4.36 2.81 6.55
CA ARG A 58 -4.88 1.50 7.00
C ARG A 58 -4.33 1.16 8.37
N THR A 59 -5.14 0.53 9.22
CA THR A 59 -4.69 0.06 10.53
C THR A 59 -4.61 -1.45 10.56
N TRP A 60 -3.44 -1.98 10.93
CA TRP A 60 -3.20 -3.39 11.17
C TRP A 60 -2.58 -3.59 12.55
N GLY A 61 -3.14 -4.50 13.35
CA GLY A 61 -2.59 -4.82 14.67
C GLY A 61 -2.50 -3.63 15.63
N GLY A 62 -3.38 -2.63 15.49
CA GLY A 62 -3.39 -1.41 16.31
C GLY A 62 -2.36 -0.34 15.89
N ARG A 63 -1.63 -0.55 14.79
CA ARG A 63 -0.75 0.45 14.17
C ARG A 63 -1.35 0.93 12.86
N THR A 64 -1.41 2.24 12.69
CA THR A 64 -1.89 2.90 11.48
C THR A 64 -0.73 3.19 10.56
N TYR A 65 -0.89 2.90 9.27
CA TYR A 65 0.09 3.09 8.20
C TYR A 65 -0.48 4.09 7.19
N VAL A 66 0.30 5.11 6.87
CA VAL A 66 -0.02 6.16 5.91
C VAL A 66 1.03 6.13 4.80
N PRO A 67 0.73 5.48 3.66
CA PRO A 67 1.66 5.43 2.55
C PRO A 67 1.80 6.80 1.87
N GLY A 68 2.95 7.05 1.28
CA GLY A 68 3.23 8.26 0.52
C GLY A 68 4.26 8.02 -0.57
N THR A 69 4.14 8.76 -1.66
CA THR A 69 5.15 8.84 -2.72
C THR A 69 5.58 10.28 -2.96
N ALA A 70 6.81 10.50 -3.42
CA ALA A 70 7.31 11.81 -3.79
C ALA A 70 8.31 11.70 -4.94
N PRO A 71 8.13 12.43 -6.06
CA PRO A 71 9.13 12.48 -7.12
C PRO A 71 10.40 13.17 -6.62
N THR A 72 11.53 12.87 -7.23
CA THR A 72 12.80 13.54 -6.95
C THR A 72 13.27 14.39 -8.13
N SER A 73 14.16 15.35 -7.87
CA SER A 73 14.71 16.21 -8.94
C SER A 73 15.55 15.48 -9.98
N GLU A 74 15.98 14.24 -9.71
CA GLU A 74 16.80 13.42 -10.62
C GLU A 74 15.99 12.32 -11.32
N GLY A 75 14.65 12.37 -11.21
CA GLY A 75 13.75 11.48 -11.96
C GLY A 75 13.46 10.14 -11.28
N PHE A 76 13.82 9.97 -10.01
CA PHE A 76 13.37 8.85 -9.20
C PHE A 76 12.04 9.16 -8.53
N GLU A 77 11.38 8.14 -8.01
CA GLU A 77 10.29 8.26 -7.05
C GLU A 77 10.70 7.68 -5.70
N LEU A 78 10.47 8.43 -4.63
CA LEU A 78 10.50 7.92 -3.27
C LEU A 78 9.14 7.32 -2.95
N PHE A 79 9.10 6.12 -2.38
CA PHE A 79 7.87 5.46 -1.97
C PHE A 79 8.05 4.80 -0.60
N GLY A 80 6.97 4.74 0.17
CA GLY A 80 6.99 4.10 1.48
C GLY A 80 5.83 4.54 2.36
N PHE A 81 6.02 4.51 3.68
CA PHE A 81 4.98 4.92 4.62
C PHE A 81 5.53 5.58 5.88
N VAL A 82 4.63 6.30 6.56
CA VAL A 82 4.77 6.66 7.97
C VAL A 82 3.71 5.91 8.76
N SER A 83 4.09 5.35 9.90
CA SER A 83 3.20 4.61 10.79
C SER A 83 3.24 5.14 12.21
N TYR A 84 2.14 4.99 12.94
CA TYR A 84 2.00 5.47 14.31
C TYR A 84 0.97 4.63 15.09
N THR A 85 0.93 4.81 16.40
CA THR A 85 -0.10 4.25 17.29
C THR A 85 -0.96 5.37 17.86
N ARG A 86 -2.18 5.02 18.25
CA ARG A 86 -3.08 5.87 19.05
C ARG A 86 -3.78 5.01 20.10
N ASP A 87 -3.94 5.54 21.30
CA ASP A 87 -4.66 4.85 22.37
C ASP A 87 -6.16 4.71 22.06
N HIS A 88 -6.75 5.72 21.40
CA HIS A 88 -8.14 5.72 20.96
C HIS A 88 -8.36 6.76 19.84
N GLU A 89 -9.54 6.75 19.24
CA GLU A 89 -9.96 7.75 18.24
C GLU A 89 -9.79 9.18 18.78
N GLY A 90 -9.16 10.05 18.00
CA GLY A 90 -8.87 11.44 18.39
C GLY A 90 -7.74 11.63 19.41
N ALA A 91 -7.10 10.57 19.92
CA ALA A 91 -5.89 10.69 20.72
C ALA A 91 -4.72 11.21 19.88
N GLN A 92 -3.72 11.79 20.55
CA GLN A 92 -2.47 12.19 19.91
C GLN A 92 -1.74 10.95 19.37
N ALA A 93 -1.28 11.01 18.12
CA ALA A 93 -0.43 9.99 17.53
C ALA A 93 0.95 9.93 18.20
N THR A 94 1.42 8.72 18.45
CA THR A 94 2.70 8.41 19.11
C THR A 94 3.42 7.26 18.39
N ASP A 95 4.62 6.92 18.85
CA ASP A 95 5.43 5.79 18.33
C ASP A 95 5.59 5.81 16.81
N PHE A 96 5.93 6.99 16.28
CA PHE A 96 6.17 7.16 14.85
C PHE A 96 7.33 6.31 14.36
N SER A 97 7.13 5.67 13.22
CA SER A 97 8.15 4.96 12.45
C SER A 97 7.90 5.20 10.97
N ALA A 98 8.96 5.31 10.17
CA ALA A 98 8.85 5.49 8.72
C ALA A 98 9.81 4.55 8.00
N VAL A 99 9.35 4.01 6.88
CA VAL A 99 10.13 3.20 5.94
C VAL A 99 9.95 3.84 4.58
N VAL A 100 11.05 4.16 3.91
CA VAL A 100 11.06 4.78 2.58
C VAL A 100 12.18 4.16 1.78
N ASP A 101 11.88 3.82 0.54
CA ASP A 101 12.85 3.41 -0.49
C ASP A 101 12.65 4.27 -1.74
N TYR A 102 13.39 3.96 -2.81
CA TYR A 102 13.29 4.66 -4.08
C TYR A 102 13.27 3.71 -5.28
N THR A 103 12.69 4.18 -6.38
CA THR A 103 12.60 3.45 -7.66
C THR A 103 12.80 4.41 -8.83
N ASP A 104 13.31 3.89 -9.96
CA ASP A 104 13.26 4.54 -11.28
C ASP A 104 12.10 4.04 -12.15
N GLU A 105 11.45 2.95 -11.75
CA GLU A 105 10.22 2.44 -12.36
C GLU A 105 9.02 3.29 -11.94
N THR A 106 8.54 4.12 -12.85
CA THR A 106 7.45 5.08 -12.61
C THR A 106 6.34 4.92 -13.65
N ALA A 107 5.12 5.36 -13.33
CA ALA A 107 4.03 5.40 -14.31
C ALA A 107 4.35 6.24 -15.56
N GLU A 108 5.23 7.25 -15.45
CA GLU A 108 5.69 8.03 -16.61
C GLU A 108 6.62 7.22 -17.53
N ALA A 109 7.45 6.34 -16.95
CA ALA A 109 8.34 5.44 -17.69
C ALA A 109 7.60 4.24 -18.29
N ASN A 110 6.46 3.86 -17.70
CA ASN A 110 5.68 2.68 -18.05
C ASN A 110 4.22 3.04 -18.46
N PRO A 111 4.01 3.59 -19.66
CA PRO A 111 2.73 4.16 -20.08
C PRO A 111 1.62 3.13 -20.36
N ASP A 112 1.96 1.85 -20.40
CA ASP A 112 1.05 0.73 -20.58
C ASP A 112 0.47 0.20 -19.26
N TRP A 113 1.03 0.60 -18.11
CA TRP A 113 0.49 0.25 -16.81
C TRP A 113 -0.93 0.78 -16.60
N THR A 114 -1.74 -0.03 -15.94
CA THR A 114 -3.13 0.34 -15.61
C THR A 114 -3.31 0.67 -14.13
N LEU A 115 -2.43 0.16 -13.28
CA LEU A 115 -2.25 0.54 -11.89
C LEU A 115 -0.77 0.82 -11.65
N ASP A 116 -0.50 1.89 -10.90
CA ASP A 116 0.81 2.15 -10.32
C ASP A 116 0.80 1.61 -8.89
N LEU A 117 1.58 0.57 -8.61
CA LEU A 117 1.53 -0.18 -7.36
C LEU A 117 2.85 -0.10 -6.61
N SER A 118 2.75 -0.03 -5.30
CA SER A 118 3.87 -0.24 -4.39
C SER A 118 3.41 -1.08 -3.21
N ASP A 119 4.36 -1.79 -2.60
CA ASP A 119 4.08 -2.63 -1.46
C ASP A 119 5.20 -2.60 -0.41
N GLN A 120 4.86 -3.08 0.78
CA GLN A 120 5.80 -3.26 1.87
C GLN A 120 5.30 -4.33 2.83
N GLU A 121 6.17 -5.28 3.19
CA GLU A 121 5.93 -6.19 4.30
C GLU A 121 5.83 -5.41 5.62
N ILE A 122 4.74 -5.61 6.37
CA ILE A 122 4.49 -4.95 7.66
C ILE A 122 4.32 -5.91 8.83
N ASP A 123 3.97 -7.18 8.58
CA ASP A 123 3.82 -8.20 9.62
C ASP A 123 3.82 -9.62 9.01
N HIS A 124 3.55 -10.64 9.83
CA HIS A 124 3.47 -12.02 9.42
C HIS A 124 2.23 -12.72 9.94
N TRP A 125 1.72 -13.65 9.15
CA TRP A 125 0.63 -14.53 9.54
C TRP A 125 1.12 -15.95 9.81
N ARG A 126 0.56 -16.60 10.83
CA ARG A 126 0.75 -18.04 11.10
C ARG A 126 -0.55 -18.78 10.87
N GLY A 127 -0.60 -19.50 9.76
CA GLY A 127 -1.70 -20.38 9.40
C GLY A 127 -1.60 -21.78 10.01
N PRO A 128 -2.55 -22.67 9.66
CA PRO A 128 -2.51 -24.08 10.03
C PRO A 128 -1.19 -24.75 9.64
N GLU A 129 -0.78 -25.76 10.40
CA GLU A 129 0.47 -26.51 10.18
C GLU A 129 1.73 -25.63 10.21
N ALA A 130 1.66 -24.49 10.92
CA ALA A 130 2.74 -23.50 11.01
C ALA A 130 3.16 -22.88 9.67
N ARG A 131 2.28 -22.92 8.66
CA ARG A 131 2.49 -22.19 7.42
C ARG A 131 2.61 -20.70 7.73
N ARG A 132 3.59 -20.05 7.12
CA ARG A 132 3.84 -18.62 7.27
C ARG A 132 3.38 -17.93 5.99
N GLY A 133 2.76 -16.77 6.13
CA GLY A 133 2.59 -15.82 5.03
C GLY A 133 2.95 -14.43 5.52
N VAL A 134 3.04 -13.50 4.57
CA VAL A 134 3.43 -12.12 4.82
C VAL A 134 2.19 -11.26 4.88
N ILE A 135 2.10 -10.35 5.85
CA ILE A 135 1.10 -9.29 5.82
C ILE A 135 1.73 -8.11 5.11
N THR A 136 1.19 -7.81 3.93
CA THR A 136 1.70 -6.81 3.00
C THR A 136 0.77 -5.62 2.98
N LEU A 137 1.34 -4.42 3.18
CA LEU A 137 0.70 -3.16 2.89
C LEU A 137 0.87 -2.89 1.39
N VAL A 138 -0.23 -2.68 0.67
CA VAL A 138 -0.22 -2.37 -0.77
C VAL A 138 -0.90 -1.04 -0.98
N TRP A 139 -0.31 -0.14 -1.74
CA TRP A 139 -0.95 1.11 -2.13
C TRP A 139 -0.73 1.38 -3.61
N GLY A 140 -1.60 2.19 -4.19
CA GLY A 140 -1.48 2.46 -5.60
C GLY A 140 -2.43 3.50 -6.14
N VAL A 141 -2.18 3.87 -7.40
CA VAL A 141 -2.91 4.86 -8.18
C VAL A 141 -3.59 4.17 -9.35
N SER A 142 -4.87 4.51 -9.57
CA SER A 142 -5.57 4.15 -10.80
C SER A 142 -5.08 5.00 -11.97
N LEU A 143 -4.44 4.39 -12.96
CA LEU A 143 -4.01 5.07 -14.19
C LEU A 143 -5.10 5.07 -15.27
N VAL A 144 -6.17 4.31 -15.05
CA VAL A 144 -7.38 4.29 -15.89
C VAL A 144 -8.52 5.07 -15.25
N ALA A 145 -9.43 5.58 -16.09
CA ALA A 145 -10.56 6.38 -15.63
C ALA A 145 -11.68 5.52 -14.99
N ASN A 146 -12.42 6.14 -14.07
CA ASN A 146 -13.62 5.60 -13.42
C ASN A 146 -13.38 4.45 -12.41
N GLY A 147 -12.14 4.30 -11.93
CA GLY A 147 -11.84 3.47 -10.76
C GLY A 147 -12.67 3.90 -9.54
N ALA A 148 -13.23 2.94 -8.81
CA ALA A 148 -14.06 3.21 -7.64
C ALA A 148 -13.65 2.38 -6.43
N VAL A 149 -13.30 1.11 -6.62
CA VAL A 149 -12.87 0.21 -5.54
C VAL A 149 -11.68 -0.61 -6.02
N ALA A 150 -10.63 -0.66 -5.20
CA ALA A 150 -9.55 -1.62 -5.35
C ALA A 150 -9.74 -2.80 -4.40
N THR A 151 -9.34 -4.00 -4.81
CA THR A 151 -9.37 -5.20 -3.98
C THR A 151 -8.02 -5.88 -3.99
N ALA A 152 -7.64 -6.47 -2.86
CA ALA A 152 -6.60 -7.48 -2.79
C ALA A 152 -7.24 -8.87 -2.86
N GLU A 153 -6.74 -9.72 -3.75
CA GLU A 153 -7.19 -11.10 -3.93
C GLU A 153 -6.03 -12.07 -3.73
N LEU A 154 -6.24 -13.12 -2.93
CA LEU A 154 -5.29 -14.21 -2.75
C LEU A 154 -5.90 -15.50 -3.31
N GLY A 155 -5.51 -15.84 -4.54
CA GLY A 155 -6.21 -16.84 -5.34
C GLY A 155 -7.67 -16.40 -5.60
N PRO A 156 -8.70 -17.22 -5.33
CA PRO A 156 -10.10 -16.86 -5.60
C PRO A 156 -10.74 -16.00 -4.50
N THR A 157 -9.99 -15.61 -3.46
CA THR A 157 -10.56 -14.97 -2.26
C THR A 157 -10.14 -13.52 -2.17
N THR A 158 -11.11 -12.61 -2.17
CA THR A 158 -10.89 -11.22 -1.77
C THR A 158 -10.56 -11.17 -0.27
N THR A 159 -9.36 -10.70 0.03
CA THR A 159 -8.84 -10.56 1.39
C THR A 159 -9.00 -9.15 1.91
N ASP A 160 -9.05 -8.14 1.03
CA ASP A 160 -9.23 -6.75 1.43
C ASP A 160 -9.83 -5.89 0.31
N GLN A 161 -10.40 -4.73 0.66
CA GLN A 161 -10.91 -3.76 -0.31
C GLN A 161 -10.87 -2.31 0.19
N CYS A 162 -10.71 -1.37 -0.73
CA CYS A 162 -10.62 0.05 -0.43
C CYS A 162 -11.34 0.88 -1.51
N VAL A 163 -12.14 1.86 -1.09
CA VAL A 163 -12.73 2.86 -2.00
C VAL A 163 -11.64 3.85 -2.36
N LEU A 164 -11.52 4.19 -3.65
CA LEU A 164 -10.51 5.13 -4.10
C LEU A 164 -10.80 6.54 -3.59
N VAL A 165 -9.75 7.24 -3.17
CA VAL A 165 -9.78 8.66 -2.79
C VAL A 165 -8.81 9.41 -3.67
N GLN A 166 -9.33 10.25 -4.58
CA GLN A 166 -8.52 10.93 -5.60
C GLN A 166 -7.64 9.92 -6.36
N ASP A 167 -8.30 8.88 -6.89
CA ASP A 167 -7.70 7.78 -7.65
C ASP A 167 -6.68 6.90 -6.89
N ARG A 168 -6.49 7.13 -5.59
CA ARG A 168 -5.55 6.41 -4.72
C ARG A 168 -6.25 5.44 -3.78
N PHE A 169 -5.58 4.35 -3.44
CA PHE A 169 -6.05 3.36 -2.49
C PHE A 169 -4.92 2.77 -1.66
N THR A 170 -5.29 2.14 -0.55
CA THR A 170 -4.39 1.35 0.30
C THR A 170 -5.13 0.11 0.79
N LEU A 171 -4.47 -1.03 0.73
CA LEU A 171 -4.93 -2.36 1.08
C LEU A 171 -3.91 -2.99 2.05
N VAL A 172 -4.37 -3.92 2.88
CA VAL A 172 -3.52 -4.78 3.69
C VAL A 172 -4.00 -6.21 3.49
N SER A 173 -3.14 -7.06 2.94
CA SER A 173 -3.48 -8.44 2.60
C SER A 173 -2.44 -9.41 3.08
N LEU A 174 -2.86 -10.67 3.22
CA LEU A 174 -1.95 -11.80 3.23
C LEU A 174 -1.37 -12.00 1.82
N ASP A 175 -0.06 -12.21 1.75
CA ASP A 175 0.71 -12.48 0.55
C ASP A 175 1.69 -13.65 0.79
N ASP A 176 2.27 -14.19 -0.29
CA ASP A 176 3.15 -15.36 -0.32
C ASP A 176 2.66 -16.46 0.63
N TYR A 177 1.43 -16.92 0.39
CA TYR A 177 0.78 -17.87 1.27
C TYR A 177 0.19 -19.03 0.50
N THR A 178 0.71 -20.22 0.81
CA THR A 178 0.34 -21.50 0.18
C THR A 178 0.51 -21.51 -1.35
N GLY A 179 1.50 -20.78 -1.87
CA GLY A 179 1.82 -20.71 -3.30
C GLY A 179 0.99 -19.72 -4.10
N ASP A 180 0.13 -18.94 -3.44
CA ASP A 180 -0.57 -17.81 -4.06
C ASP A 180 0.11 -16.50 -3.65
N TYR A 181 0.23 -15.60 -4.61
CA TYR A 181 0.62 -14.21 -4.40
C TYR A 181 -0.61 -13.30 -4.48
N VAL A 182 -0.52 -12.14 -3.84
CA VAL A 182 -1.60 -11.16 -3.88
C VAL A 182 -1.72 -10.53 -5.28
N GLU A 183 -2.96 -10.43 -5.75
CA GLU A 183 -3.31 -9.68 -6.95
C GLU A 183 -4.15 -8.46 -6.57
N VAL A 184 -3.94 -7.35 -7.26
CA VAL A 184 -4.76 -6.15 -7.10
C VAL A 184 -5.70 -6.03 -8.29
N ARG A 185 -6.99 -5.82 -8.01
CA ARG A 185 -8.00 -5.56 -9.03
C ARG A 185 -8.70 -4.24 -8.78
N LEU A 186 -9.02 -3.56 -9.87
CA LEU A 186 -9.74 -2.30 -9.87
C LEU A 186 -11.13 -2.49 -10.46
N PHE A 187 -12.13 -1.97 -9.75
CA PHE A 187 -13.52 -2.03 -10.17
C PHE A 187 -14.14 -0.64 -10.32
N ALA A 188 -14.97 -0.49 -11.34
CA ALA A 188 -15.88 0.64 -11.48
C ALA A 188 -17.00 0.57 -10.44
N GLN A 189 -17.73 1.68 -10.25
CA GLN A 189 -18.82 1.79 -9.27
C GLN A 189 -19.91 0.70 -9.39
N ARG A 190 -20.09 0.11 -10.58
CA ARG A 190 -21.08 -0.94 -10.85
C ARG A 190 -20.50 -2.36 -10.82
N GLY A 191 -19.26 -2.52 -10.36
CA GLY A 191 -18.58 -3.82 -10.23
C GLY A 191 -18.00 -4.37 -11.54
N ALA A 192 -17.87 -3.55 -12.58
CA ALA A 192 -17.11 -3.94 -13.77
C ALA A 192 -15.62 -3.85 -13.44
N GLU A 193 -14.87 -4.92 -13.69
CA GLU A 193 -13.41 -4.92 -13.60
C GLU A 193 -12.83 -4.00 -14.68
N LEU A 194 -11.87 -3.15 -14.28
CA LEU A 194 -11.21 -2.16 -15.13
C LEU A 194 -9.74 -2.47 -15.35
N ALA A 195 -9.08 -3.02 -14.33
CA ALA A 195 -7.66 -3.34 -14.33
C ALA A 195 -7.37 -4.47 -13.35
N ARG A 196 -6.28 -5.19 -13.60
CA ARG A 196 -5.74 -6.24 -12.74
C ARG A 196 -4.24 -6.23 -12.92
N GLU A 197 -3.51 -6.16 -11.82
CA GLU A 197 -2.05 -6.20 -11.79
C GLU A 197 -1.57 -7.08 -10.63
N SER A 198 -0.38 -7.65 -10.80
CA SER A 198 0.38 -8.39 -9.78
C SER A 198 1.48 -7.49 -9.22
N LEU A 199 1.91 -7.72 -7.97
CA LEU A 199 3.12 -7.10 -7.43
C LEU A 199 4.41 -7.74 -7.98
N TYR A 200 4.27 -8.90 -8.62
CA TYR A 200 5.36 -9.73 -9.13
C TYR A 200 5.26 -9.85 -10.64
N GLU A 201 6.39 -9.70 -11.32
CA GLU A 201 6.51 -10.04 -12.74
C GLU A 201 6.32 -11.55 -12.94
N GLU A 202 5.61 -11.93 -13.99
CA GLU A 202 5.55 -13.34 -14.41
C GLU A 202 6.94 -13.74 -14.94
N GLU A 203 7.57 -14.76 -14.36
CA GLU A 203 8.81 -15.33 -14.93
C GLU A 203 8.48 -15.83 -16.35
N GLU A 204 9.13 -15.28 -17.40
CA GLU A 204 8.98 -15.78 -18.77
C GLU A 204 9.47 -17.25 -18.85
N ASP A 205 8.53 -18.19 -19.11
CA ASP A 205 8.81 -19.63 -19.34
C ASP A 205 9.69 -19.91 -20.58
#